data_AF-A0A519PUN4-F1
#
_entry.id   AF-A0A519PUN4-F1
#
_cell.length_a   1.000
_cell.length_b   1.000
_cell.length_c   1.000
_cell.angle_alpha   90.00
_cell.angle_beta   90.00
_cell.angle_gamma   90.00
#
_symmetry.space_group_name_H-M   'P 1'
#
loop_
_entity.id
_entity.type
_entity.pdbx_description
1 polymer ?
#
loop_
_entity_poly.entity_id
_entity_poly.type
_entity_poly.pdbx_seq_one_letter_code
_entity_poly.pdbx_strand_id
1 'polypeptide(L)'
;LPDSRQPEMMTVRERMRLSTVAERSPDIQFAWAQNTTAGGRVGSTLAGHGTPWEYDRRVPIIFWWPGAHGEERFLPIRTVDIAPTLAHVIGVPAPQVEGRCMDLNGFAVATCAPTVEAAAR
;
A
#
# COMPACT_ATOMS: atom_id res chain seq x y z
N LEU A 1 -8.31 -8.54 9.30
CA LEU A 1 -7.52 -7.41 8.75
C LEU A 1 -6.22 -7.35 9.56
N PRO A 2 -5.14 -6.74 9.06
CA PRO A 2 -3.95 -6.54 9.90
C PRO A 2 -4.32 -5.78 11.19
N ASP A 3 -3.71 -6.16 12.30
CA ASP A 3 -3.92 -5.55 13.62
C ASP A 3 -3.35 -4.12 13.64
N SER A 4 -2.34 -3.86 12.80
CA SER A 4 -1.75 -2.54 12.60
C SER A 4 -2.08 -1.96 11.22
N ARG A 5 -2.52 -0.70 11.19
CA ARG A 5 -2.60 0.10 9.95
C ARG A 5 -1.24 0.61 9.47
N GLN A 6 -0.17 0.40 10.24
CA GLN A 6 1.17 0.79 9.85
C GLN A 6 1.81 -0.34 9.02
N PRO A 7 2.00 -0.19 7.69
CA PRO A 7 2.52 -1.24 6.83
C PRO A 7 3.88 -1.82 7.24
N GLU A 8 4.73 -1.01 7.87
CA GLU A 8 6.07 -1.44 8.32
C GLU A 8 6.00 -2.35 9.56
N MET A 9 4.95 -2.24 10.37
CA MET A 9 4.77 -3.01 11.61
C MET A 9 4.01 -4.32 11.41
N MET A 10 3.51 -4.60 10.19
CA MET A 10 2.79 -5.83 9.89
C MET A 10 3.72 -7.04 10.00
N THR A 11 3.25 -8.11 10.62
CA THR A 11 3.87 -9.44 10.58
C THR A 11 3.85 -10.01 9.15
N VAL A 12 4.72 -10.98 8.86
CA VAL A 12 4.70 -11.67 7.55
C VAL A 12 3.33 -12.29 7.25
N ARG A 13 2.67 -12.87 8.25
CA ARG A 13 1.32 -13.45 8.10
C ARG A 13 0.31 -12.41 7.64
N GLU A 14 0.30 -11.23 8.26
CA GLU A 14 -0.60 -10.15 7.89
C GLU A 14 -0.34 -9.64 6.47
N ARG A 15 0.93 -9.48 6.10
CA ARG A 15 1.33 -9.08 4.73
C ARG A 15 0.80 -10.06 3.68
N MET A 16 0.99 -11.36 3.90
CA MET A 16 0.50 -12.40 2.98
C MET A 16 -1.03 -12.45 2.90
N ARG A 17 -1.73 -12.14 4.01
CA ARG A 17 -3.19 -12.09 4.02
C ARG A 17 -3.75 -10.99 3.12
N LEU A 18 -3.05 -9.87 2.95
CA LEU A 18 -3.47 -8.75 2.09
C LEU A 18 -3.46 -9.10 0.59
N SER A 19 -2.87 -10.22 0.19
CA SER A 19 -2.84 -10.73 -1.18
C SER A 19 -3.55 -12.08 -1.33
N THR A 20 -4.44 -12.43 -0.41
CA THR A 20 -5.17 -13.70 -0.41
C THR A 20 -6.61 -13.52 -0.90
N VAL A 21 -6.99 -14.27 -1.94
CA VAL A 21 -8.34 -14.30 -2.52
C VAL A 21 -8.85 -15.74 -2.46
N ALA A 22 -9.94 -15.98 -1.75
CA ALA A 22 -10.41 -17.34 -1.40
C ALA A 22 -10.52 -18.29 -2.61
N GLU A 23 -10.99 -17.79 -3.75
CA GLU A 23 -11.21 -18.61 -4.95
C GLU A 23 -9.98 -18.76 -5.85
N ARG A 24 -8.87 -18.06 -5.55
CA ARG A 24 -7.69 -17.98 -6.44
C ARG A 24 -6.35 -18.28 -5.76
N SER A 25 -6.27 -18.07 -4.46
CA SER A 25 -5.03 -18.30 -3.71
C SER A 25 -4.85 -19.79 -3.41
N PRO A 26 -3.59 -20.27 -3.35
CA PRO A 26 -3.30 -21.67 -3.06
C PRO A 26 -3.60 -22.01 -1.59
N ASP A 27 -3.77 -23.30 -1.30
CA ASP A 27 -3.96 -23.81 0.07
C ASP A 27 -2.76 -23.49 0.98
N ILE A 28 -1.55 -23.44 0.40
CA ILE A 28 -0.30 -23.17 1.11
C ILE A 28 0.41 -22.00 0.43
N GLN A 29 0.69 -20.97 1.22
CA GLN A 29 1.58 -19.87 0.85
C GLN A 29 2.82 -19.93 1.76
N PHE A 30 4.00 -19.70 1.19
CA PHE A 30 5.25 -19.66 1.93
C PHE A 30 6.03 -18.39 1.60
N ALA A 31 6.97 -18.03 2.47
CA ALA A 31 7.89 -16.93 2.25
C ALA A 31 9.30 -17.39 2.57
N TRP A 32 10.25 -17.08 1.70
CA TRP A 32 11.68 -17.28 1.97
C TRP A 32 12.14 -16.35 3.09
N ALA A 33 13.22 -16.73 3.78
CA ALA A 33 13.90 -15.83 4.71
C ALA A 33 14.37 -14.55 4.00
N GLN A 34 14.54 -13.48 4.76
CA GLN A 34 15.00 -12.20 4.23
C GLN A 34 16.37 -12.35 3.56
N ASN A 35 16.62 -11.59 2.49
CA ASN A 35 17.87 -11.62 1.71
C ASN A 35 18.16 -12.97 1.05
N THR A 36 17.13 -13.77 0.76
CA THR A 36 17.23 -15.02 0.02
C THR A 36 16.67 -14.86 -1.38
N THR A 37 17.48 -15.17 -2.40
CA THR A 37 17.02 -15.28 -3.79
C THR A 37 16.74 -16.74 -4.10
N ALA A 38 15.58 -17.03 -4.69
CA ALA A 38 15.21 -18.38 -5.06
C ALA A 38 15.80 -18.76 -6.42
N GLY A 39 16.56 -19.86 -6.46
CA GLY A 39 17.07 -20.42 -7.71
C GLY A 39 18.15 -19.57 -8.39
N GLY A 40 18.59 -20.06 -9.55
CA GLY A 40 19.61 -19.43 -10.37
C GLY A 40 20.19 -20.46 -11.33
N ARG A 41 20.02 -20.25 -12.63
CA ARG A 41 20.68 -21.03 -13.68
C ARG A 41 21.53 -20.09 -14.51
N VAL A 42 22.62 -20.59 -15.08
CA VAL A 42 23.39 -19.81 -16.05
C VAL A 42 22.45 -19.33 -17.16
N GLY A 43 22.41 -18.01 -17.37
CA GLY A 43 21.52 -17.35 -18.34
C GLY A 43 20.12 -17.01 -17.83
N SER A 44 19.79 -17.25 -16.55
CA SER A 44 18.50 -16.84 -15.96
C SER A 44 18.54 -15.43 -15.37
N THR A 45 17.35 -14.90 -15.07
CA THR A 45 17.20 -13.68 -14.26
C THR A 45 17.89 -13.85 -12.91
N LEU A 46 18.75 -12.90 -12.55
CA LEU A 46 19.56 -12.94 -11.32
C LEU A 46 18.88 -12.25 -10.13
N ALA A 47 17.95 -11.32 -10.38
CA ALA A 47 17.26 -10.55 -9.36
C ALA A 47 15.78 -10.35 -9.74
N GLY A 48 14.91 -10.36 -8.74
CA GLY A 48 13.49 -10.12 -8.90
C GLY A 48 12.89 -9.54 -7.63
N HIS A 49 11.57 -9.36 -7.63
CA HIS A 49 10.77 -8.90 -6.50
C HIS A 49 9.63 -9.88 -6.24
N GLY A 50 8.86 -9.64 -5.17
CA GLY A 50 7.66 -10.43 -4.82
C GLY A 50 7.78 -11.15 -3.48
N THR A 51 8.86 -10.91 -2.74
CA THR A 51 8.98 -11.34 -1.35
C THR A 51 8.16 -10.42 -0.43
N PRO A 52 7.76 -10.87 0.77
CA PRO A 52 7.00 -10.04 1.70
C PRO A 52 7.88 -9.05 2.50
N TRP A 53 9.14 -8.85 2.11
CA TRP A 53 10.12 -8.05 2.83
C TRP A 53 10.09 -6.59 2.39
N GLU A 54 10.60 -5.68 3.23
CA GLU A 54 10.46 -4.22 2.99
C GLU A 54 11.04 -3.76 1.65
N TYR A 55 12.15 -4.36 1.20
CA TYR A 55 12.79 -3.98 -0.06
C TYR A 55 11.92 -4.24 -1.30
N ASP A 56 10.92 -5.13 -1.20
CA ASP A 56 9.95 -5.40 -2.28
C ASP A 56 8.61 -4.70 -2.07
N ARG A 57 8.37 -4.12 -0.88
CA ARG A 57 7.07 -3.51 -0.50
C ARG A 57 7.12 -1.98 -0.43
N ARG A 58 8.26 -1.41 -0.04
CA ARG A 58 8.40 0.03 0.19
C ARG A 58 8.66 0.74 -1.14
N VAL A 59 7.69 1.54 -1.57
CA VAL A 59 7.73 2.31 -2.82
C VAL A 59 7.52 3.79 -2.55
N PRO A 60 8.10 4.70 -3.36
CA PRO A 60 7.80 6.12 -3.26
C PRO A 60 6.37 6.42 -3.74
N ILE A 61 5.70 7.34 -3.06
CA ILE A 61 4.41 7.92 -3.49
C ILE A 61 4.62 9.43 -3.56
N ILE A 62 4.45 10.01 -4.75
CA ILE A 62 4.68 11.43 -5.01
C ILE A 62 3.42 12.02 -5.65
N PHE A 63 2.86 13.06 -5.04
CA PHE A 63 1.79 13.88 -5.62
C PHE A 63 2.39 15.21 -6.09
N TRP A 64 2.03 15.66 -7.28
CA TRP A 64 2.58 16.88 -7.87
C TRP A 64 1.54 17.63 -8.71
N TRP A 65 1.58 18.96 -8.65
CA TRP A 65 0.82 19.87 -9.51
C TRP A 65 1.55 21.23 -9.64
N PRO A 66 1.22 22.05 -10.65
CA PRO A 66 1.78 23.40 -10.77
C PRO A 66 1.50 24.27 -9.54
N GLY A 67 2.55 24.86 -8.97
CA GLY A 67 2.43 25.67 -7.75
C GLY A 67 2.37 24.87 -6.44
N ALA A 68 2.53 23.54 -6.47
CA ALA A 68 2.67 22.75 -5.26
C ALA A 68 3.90 23.17 -4.45
N HIS A 69 3.75 23.25 -3.13
CA HIS A 69 4.87 23.38 -2.21
C HIS A 69 5.38 21.98 -1.85
N GLY A 70 6.68 21.76 -1.94
CA GLY A 70 7.29 20.49 -1.58
C GLY A 70 7.16 20.21 -0.08
N GLU A 71 6.69 19.02 0.25
CA GLU A 71 6.64 18.49 1.61
C GLU A 71 7.08 17.03 1.59
N GLU A 72 7.91 16.62 2.55
CA GLU A 72 8.23 15.22 2.79
C GLU A 72 7.50 14.73 4.03
N ARG A 73 6.86 13.56 3.93
CA ARG A 73 6.17 12.93 5.05
C ARG A 73 6.69 11.52 5.29
N PHE A 74 7.07 11.27 6.53
CA PHE A 74 7.47 9.95 7.02
C PHE A 74 6.30 9.14 7.60
N LEU A 75 5.06 9.63 7.44
CA LEU A 75 3.87 8.99 7.98
C LEU A 75 3.58 7.69 7.21
N PRO A 76 3.08 6.63 7.88
CA PRO A 76 2.74 5.39 7.21
C PRO A 76 1.60 5.58 6.19
N ILE A 77 1.90 5.26 4.93
CA ILE A 77 1.01 5.33 3.77
C ILE A 77 1.10 4.02 2.98
N ARG A 78 -0.01 3.63 2.33
CA ARG A 78 -0.07 2.48 1.43
C ARG A 78 -0.54 2.90 0.05
N THR A 79 -0.16 2.16 -0.99
CA THR A 79 -0.60 2.45 -2.37
C THR A 79 -2.11 2.42 -2.54
N VAL A 80 -2.83 1.63 -1.73
CA VAL A 80 -4.31 1.62 -1.71
C VAL A 80 -4.92 2.95 -1.27
N ASP A 81 -4.16 3.81 -0.59
CA ASP A 81 -4.59 5.13 -0.14
C ASP A 81 -4.61 6.16 -1.30
N ILE A 82 -3.96 5.87 -2.42
CA ILE A 82 -3.86 6.79 -3.58
C ILE A 82 -5.25 7.06 -4.19
N ALA A 83 -6.03 6.01 -4.44
CA ALA A 83 -7.34 6.13 -5.09
C ALA A 83 -8.34 7.03 -4.31
N PRO A 84 -8.60 6.81 -3.01
CA PRO A 84 -9.49 7.70 -2.25
C PRO A 84 -8.90 9.11 -2.07
N THR A 85 -7.57 9.25 -2.03
CA THR A 85 -6.91 10.58 -2.00
C THR A 85 -7.17 11.36 -3.30
N LEU A 86 -6.98 10.73 -4.46
CA LEU A 86 -7.23 11.37 -5.75
C LEU A 86 -8.72 11.67 -5.96
N ALA A 87 -9.61 10.78 -5.53
CA ALA A 87 -11.05 11.01 -5.60
C ALA A 87 -11.46 12.28 -4.85
N HIS A 88 -10.91 12.48 -3.64
CA HIS A 88 -11.11 13.68 -2.84
C HIS A 88 -10.58 14.94 -3.53
N VAL A 89 -9.36 14.88 -4.06
CA VAL A 89 -8.70 15.97 -4.80
C VAL A 89 -9.53 16.44 -6.01
N ILE A 90 -10.13 15.52 -6.76
CA ILE A 90 -10.92 15.85 -7.97
C ILE A 90 -12.43 16.03 -7.70
N GLY A 91 -12.86 15.92 -6.44
CA GLY A 91 -14.25 16.13 -6.05
C GLY A 91 -15.24 15.05 -6.51
N VAL A 92 -14.80 13.80 -6.65
CA VAL A 92 -15.67 12.65 -6.98
C VAL A 92 -15.85 11.72 -5.78
N PRO A 93 -16.95 10.95 -5.70
CA PRO A 93 -17.13 9.97 -4.64
C PRO A 93 -15.98 8.96 -4.60
N ALA A 94 -15.44 8.71 -3.40
CA ALA A 94 -14.41 7.70 -3.23
C ALA A 94 -14.98 6.30 -3.52
N PRO A 95 -14.22 5.40 -4.18
CA PRO A 95 -14.63 4.02 -4.35
C PRO A 95 -14.69 3.30 -2.99
N GLN A 96 -15.46 2.21 -2.91
CA GLN A 96 -15.47 1.35 -1.73
C GLN A 96 -14.18 0.51 -1.71
N VAL A 97 -13.16 1.00 -1.00
CA VAL A 97 -11.81 0.40 -0.92
C VAL A 97 -11.29 0.42 0.52
N GLU A 98 -10.27 -0.39 0.79
CA GLU A 98 -9.62 -0.45 2.11
C GLU A 98 -8.75 0.80 2.41
N GLY A 99 -8.29 1.49 1.36
CA GLY A 99 -7.44 2.66 1.50
C GLY A 99 -8.17 3.83 2.17
N ARG A 100 -7.39 4.75 2.74
CA ARG A 100 -7.88 6.00 3.34
C ARG A 100 -7.42 7.22 2.56
N CYS A 101 -8.19 8.29 2.62
CA CYS A 101 -7.78 9.58 2.08
C CYS A 101 -6.59 10.15 2.88
N MET A 102 -5.58 10.64 2.17
CA MET A 102 -4.41 11.32 2.72
C MET A 102 -4.49 12.80 2.37
N ASP A 103 -4.53 13.65 3.39
CA ASP A 103 -4.56 15.10 3.18
C ASP A 103 -3.27 15.55 2.47
N LEU A 104 -3.36 16.38 1.43
CA LEU A 104 -2.20 16.90 0.70
C LEU A 104 -1.82 18.34 1.13
N ASN A 105 -2.30 18.79 2.30
CA ASN A 105 -1.92 20.03 2.99
C ASN A 105 -1.85 21.26 2.07
N GLY A 106 -3.00 21.62 1.49
CA GLY A 106 -3.15 22.85 0.72
C GLY A 106 -3.32 22.68 -0.78
N PHE A 107 -3.51 21.46 -1.29
CA PHE A 107 -4.14 21.32 -2.62
C PHE A 107 -5.60 21.74 -2.50
N ALA A 108 -5.94 23.00 -2.82
CA ALA A 108 -7.23 23.61 -3.25
C ALA A 108 -8.60 23.05 -2.78
N VAL A 109 -8.64 22.07 -1.89
CA VAL A 109 -9.79 21.33 -1.39
C VAL A 109 -9.70 21.25 0.14
N ALA A 110 -10.84 21.05 0.78
CA ALA A 110 -10.91 20.87 2.24
C ALA A 110 -10.09 19.65 2.70
N THR A 111 -9.82 19.54 3.99
CA THR A 111 -9.18 18.34 4.55
C THR A 111 -10.03 17.09 4.25
N CYS A 112 -9.37 15.93 4.15
CA CYS A 112 -10.09 14.66 4.00
C CYS A 112 -11.16 14.53 5.10
N ALA A 113 -12.38 14.18 4.73
CA ALA A 113 -13.41 13.83 5.70
C ALA A 113 -12.89 12.68 6.60
N PRO A 114 -13.25 12.67 7.90
CA PRO A 114 -12.91 11.55 8.77
C PRO A 114 -13.43 10.27 8.11
N THR A 115 -12.57 9.25 8.03
CA THR A 115 -12.96 7.95 7.46
C THR A 115 -14.18 7.47 8.22
N VAL A 116 -15.33 7.36 7.53
CA VAL A 116 -16.47 6.63 8.06
C VAL A 116 -15.96 5.21 8.25
N GLU A 117 -15.85 4.77 9.50
CA GLU A 117 -15.45 3.40 9.82
C GLU A 117 -16.38 2.49 9.01
N ALA A 118 -15.83 1.81 8.01
CA ALA A 118 -16.60 0.82 7.27
C ALA A 118 -17.10 -0.17 8.32
N ALA A 119 -18.41 -0.13 8.58
CA ALA A 119 -19.05 -0.95 9.58
C ALA A 119 -18.54 -2.39 9.43
N ALA A 120 -17.99 -2.92 10.51
CA ALA A 120 -17.48 -4.29 10.58
C ALA A 120 -18.50 -5.23 9.93
N ARG A 121 -18.08 -5.90 8.85
CA ARG A 121 -18.74 -7.08 8.31
C ARG A 121 -17.90 -8.29 8.67
#